data_AF-D0LEN3-F1
#
_entry.id   AF-D0LEN3-F1
#
_cell.length_a   1.000
_cell.length_b   1.000
_cell.length_c   1.000
_cell.angle_alpha   90.00
_cell.angle_beta   90.00
_cell.angle_gamma   90.00
#
_symmetry.space_group_name_H-M   'P 1'
#
loop_
_entity.id
_entity.type
_entity.pdbx_description
1 polymer ?
#
loop_
_entity_poly.entity_id
_entity_poly.type
_entity_poly.pdbx_seq_one_letter_code
_entity_poly.pdbx_strand_id
1 'polypeptide(L)'
;MTIIALAGELEPEGEDRAQQRAAQARVAERAAARNATESVLGFEGGVAAANTPERVARRLDRLSRYYLDGSTDGVDAAAPVDSHRVLARAGALTGENESAGRAVEAIINTSDFIGVRYLDAGVAAARSVGRINISHGRGYGTGFLVSPTLLLTNHHVLPTADKAHTSTVEFDYQDDVDGSPRPVRAFELDPDTFYVGDRDLDFALTAVKGTPEQLQPFGFRSLTEAQGTVVIGEFTTIVQHPRGDKKMIALRENTLVDILDRYLHYCADTEPGSSGSPVFNDQWEVVALHHASVPAPDHAEFGGIVNEGIRISQIIAMLRARTLSVRERELLTPLIGPASRTAMAVPTTPDFEDAEIESGATELADTPETDLRNRRCPVTVTVTIDTAAQPMSSEQKVTEQ
;
A
#
# COMPACT_ATOMS: atom_id res chain seq x y z
N MET A 1 38.95 -13.33 -41.90
CA MET A 1 38.69 -13.46 -40.45
C MET A 1 37.62 -12.44 -40.13
N THR A 2 36.37 -12.88 -40.13
CA THR A 2 35.16 -12.05 -40.10
C THR A 2 34.88 -11.65 -38.65
N ILE A 3 34.86 -10.36 -38.36
CA ILE A 3 34.42 -9.82 -37.08
C ILE A 3 32.90 -9.70 -37.16
N ILE A 4 32.21 -10.58 -36.44
CA ILE A 4 30.75 -10.59 -36.27
C ILE A 4 30.41 -9.46 -35.30
N ALA A 5 29.61 -8.49 -35.78
CA ALA A 5 28.97 -7.49 -34.94
C ALA A 5 27.88 -8.19 -34.10
N LEU A 6 28.10 -8.27 -32.78
CA LEU A 6 27.04 -8.59 -31.82
C LEU A 6 26.18 -7.33 -31.65
N ALA A 7 24.95 -7.41 -32.13
CA ALA A 7 23.90 -6.45 -31.84
C ALA A 7 23.67 -6.44 -30.32
N GLY A 8 23.97 -5.31 -29.68
CA GLY A 8 23.63 -5.07 -28.29
C GLY A 8 22.14 -4.74 -28.19
N GLU A 9 21.43 -5.52 -27.38
CA GLU A 9 20.06 -5.26 -26.94
C GLU A 9 19.99 -3.89 -26.25
N LEU A 10 19.37 -2.91 -26.91
CA LEU A 10 19.08 -1.57 -26.43
C LEU A 10 17.56 -1.41 -26.24
N GLU A 11 16.91 -2.18 -25.37
CA GLU A 11 15.44 -2.08 -25.25
C GLU A 11 14.80 -1.79 -23.86
N PRO A 12 15.41 -2.01 -22.66
CA PRO A 12 14.69 -1.71 -21.41
C PRO A 12 14.62 -0.19 -21.07
N GLU A 13 15.68 0.60 -21.34
CA GLU A 13 15.68 2.03 -20.97
C GLU A 13 14.71 2.90 -21.80
N GLY A 14 14.29 2.43 -22.97
CA GLY A 14 13.38 3.18 -23.84
C GLY A 14 11.93 3.15 -23.36
N GLU A 15 11.52 2.04 -22.73
CA GLU A 15 10.13 1.76 -22.35
C GLU A 15 9.74 2.44 -21.04
N ASP A 16 10.59 2.37 -20.01
CA ASP A 16 10.43 3.13 -18.76
C ASP A 16 10.26 4.63 -19.06
N ARG A 17 11.09 5.14 -19.98
CA ARG A 17 11.02 6.55 -20.42
C ARG A 17 9.73 6.86 -21.17
N ALA A 18 9.11 5.89 -21.86
CA ALA A 18 7.84 6.10 -22.56
C ALA A 18 6.66 6.16 -21.56
N GLN A 19 6.59 5.23 -20.61
CA GLN A 19 5.58 5.24 -19.56
C GLN A 19 5.69 6.50 -18.69
N GLN A 20 6.92 6.85 -18.29
CA GLN A 20 7.18 8.06 -17.53
C GLN A 20 6.74 9.34 -18.28
N ARG A 21 7.01 9.44 -19.58
CA ARG A 21 6.54 10.57 -20.41
C ARG A 21 5.02 10.61 -20.53
N ALA A 22 4.37 9.45 -20.64
CA ALA A 22 2.92 9.37 -20.68
C ALA A 22 2.29 9.80 -19.34
N ALA A 23 2.88 9.39 -18.20
CA ALA A 23 2.47 9.84 -16.87
C ALA A 23 2.66 11.36 -16.71
N GLN A 24 3.80 11.91 -17.15
CA GLN A 24 4.05 13.36 -17.16
C GLN A 24 2.99 14.12 -17.96
N ALA A 25 2.66 13.65 -19.16
CA ALA A 25 1.63 14.25 -20.00
C ALA A 25 0.26 14.24 -19.31
N ARG A 26 -0.13 13.11 -18.69
CA ARG A 26 -1.39 13.00 -17.94
C ARG A 26 -1.42 13.93 -16.73
N VAL A 27 -0.34 13.99 -15.95
CA VAL A 27 -0.25 14.88 -14.78
C VAL A 27 -0.38 16.34 -15.18
N ALA A 28 0.23 16.73 -16.30
CA ALA A 28 0.11 18.08 -16.86
C ALA A 28 -1.30 18.37 -17.39
N GLU A 29 -1.90 17.46 -18.17
CA GLU A 29 -3.27 17.58 -18.69
C GLU A 29 -4.30 17.72 -17.56
N ARG A 30 -4.09 16.99 -16.46
CA ARG A 30 -4.99 16.97 -15.31
C ARG A 30 -4.73 18.07 -14.29
N ALA A 31 -3.72 18.93 -14.48
CA ALA A 31 -3.35 19.95 -13.50
C ALA A 31 -4.52 20.86 -13.10
N ALA A 32 -5.28 21.38 -14.06
CA ALA A 32 -6.42 22.26 -13.75
C ALA A 32 -7.51 21.55 -12.94
N ALA A 33 -7.83 20.30 -13.29
CA ALA A 33 -8.84 19.52 -12.59
C ALA A 33 -8.38 19.15 -11.17
N ARG A 34 -7.11 18.75 -11.04
CA ARG A 34 -6.47 18.43 -9.77
C ARG A 34 -6.40 19.65 -8.85
N ASN A 35 -5.96 20.81 -9.34
CA ASN A 35 -5.91 22.04 -8.54
C ASN A 35 -7.29 22.45 -8.03
N ALA A 36 -8.34 22.29 -8.85
CA ALA A 36 -9.72 22.55 -8.43
C ALA A 36 -10.16 21.59 -7.30
N THR A 37 -9.79 20.33 -7.41
CA THR A 37 -10.04 19.31 -6.39
C THR A 37 -9.28 19.61 -5.10
N GLU A 38 -7.98 19.85 -5.17
CA GLU A 38 -7.13 20.19 -4.02
C GLU A 38 -7.64 21.45 -3.30
N SER A 39 -8.07 22.46 -4.07
CA SER A 39 -8.64 23.69 -3.51
C SER A 39 -9.90 23.43 -2.66
N VAL A 40 -10.73 22.45 -3.00
CA VAL A 40 -11.94 22.15 -2.21
C VAL A 40 -11.66 21.24 -1.02
N LEU A 41 -10.59 20.42 -1.05
CA LEU A 41 -10.24 19.51 0.03
C LEU A 41 -9.87 20.24 1.34
N GLY A 42 -9.46 21.50 1.27
CA GLY A 42 -9.11 22.32 2.44
C GLY A 42 -10.29 22.86 3.26
N PHE A 43 -11.53 22.57 2.87
CA PHE A 43 -12.73 23.08 3.54
C PHE A 43 -13.65 21.95 4.02
N GLU A 44 -14.46 22.22 5.04
CA GLU A 44 -15.56 21.32 5.45
C GLU A 44 -16.53 21.10 4.28
N GLY A 45 -16.87 19.85 3.99
CA GLY A 45 -17.59 19.44 2.79
C GLY A 45 -16.68 19.06 1.62
N GLY A 46 -15.36 19.23 1.77
CA GLY A 46 -14.38 19.18 0.67
C GLY A 46 -14.31 17.83 -0.03
N VAL A 47 -14.29 16.74 0.73
CA VAL A 47 -14.30 15.36 0.20
C VAL A 47 -15.57 15.11 -0.61
N ALA A 48 -16.73 15.56 -0.13
CA ALA A 48 -17.98 15.40 -0.85
C ALA A 48 -17.99 16.24 -2.14
N ALA A 49 -17.45 17.45 -2.11
CA ALA A 49 -17.37 18.35 -3.27
C ALA A 49 -16.39 17.84 -4.35
N ALA A 50 -15.28 17.22 -3.93
CA ALA A 50 -14.27 16.63 -4.81
C ALA A 50 -14.76 15.36 -5.55
N ASN A 51 -15.86 14.76 -5.11
CA ASN A 51 -16.31 13.46 -5.58
C ASN A 51 -17.74 13.48 -6.14
N THR A 52 -18.02 12.60 -7.09
CA THR A 52 -19.41 12.41 -7.54
C THR A 52 -20.25 11.79 -6.41
N PRO A 53 -21.55 12.14 -6.28
CA PRO A 53 -22.44 11.56 -5.26
C PRO A 53 -22.47 10.03 -5.25
N GLU A 54 -22.46 9.41 -6.44
CA GLU A 54 -22.41 7.95 -6.60
C GLU A 54 -21.16 7.34 -5.94
N ARG A 55 -20.00 7.96 -6.13
CA ARG A 55 -18.73 7.48 -5.56
C ARG A 55 -18.71 7.62 -4.04
N VAL A 56 -19.19 8.75 -3.52
CA VAL A 56 -19.37 8.98 -2.08
C VAL A 56 -20.29 7.91 -1.49
N ALA A 57 -21.44 7.63 -2.12
CA ALA A 57 -22.37 6.61 -1.66
C ALA A 57 -21.76 5.20 -1.67
N ARG A 58 -21.01 4.83 -2.73
CA ARG A 58 -20.29 3.54 -2.81
C ARG A 58 -19.23 3.41 -1.72
N ARG A 59 -18.46 4.47 -1.48
CA ARG A 59 -17.43 4.45 -0.42
C ARG A 59 -18.08 4.32 0.95
N LEU A 60 -19.17 5.05 1.20
CA LEU A 60 -19.91 4.98 2.46
C LEU A 60 -20.52 3.60 2.73
N ASP A 61 -21.09 2.92 1.72
CA ASP A 61 -21.58 1.53 1.87
C ASP A 61 -20.44 0.60 2.31
N ARG A 62 -19.25 0.77 1.72
CA ARG A 62 -18.07 -0.07 2.00
C ARG A 62 -17.51 0.17 3.39
N LEU A 63 -17.36 1.44 3.79
CA LEU A 63 -16.95 1.80 5.15
C LEU A 63 -17.99 1.29 6.16
N SER A 64 -19.28 1.45 5.87
CA SER A 64 -20.37 0.94 6.72
C SER A 64 -20.28 -0.57 6.95
N ARG A 65 -19.95 -1.36 5.93
CA ARG A 65 -19.76 -2.82 6.09
C ARG A 65 -18.48 -3.13 6.86
N TYR A 66 -17.38 -2.43 6.58
CA TYR A 66 -16.12 -2.67 7.28
C TYR A 66 -16.21 -2.40 8.79
N TYR A 67 -16.90 -1.33 9.20
CA TYR A 67 -17.04 -0.97 10.62
C TYR A 67 -18.18 -1.72 11.32
N LEU A 68 -19.29 -2.03 10.64
CA LEU A 68 -20.43 -2.72 11.27
C LEU A 68 -20.39 -4.24 11.12
N ASP A 69 -19.97 -4.75 9.97
CA ASP A 69 -19.98 -6.18 9.63
C ASP A 69 -18.57 -6.82 9.72
N GLY A 70 -17.52 -5.99 9.82
CA GLY A 70 -16.13 -6.44 9.94
C GLY A 70 -15.44 -6.82 8.62
N SER A 71 -16.09 -6.61 7.47
CA SER A 71 -15.52 -6.89 6.14
C SER A 71 -16.05 -5.91 5.08
N THR A 72 -15.25 -5.63 4.04
CA THR A 72 -15.66 -4.89 2.83
C THR A 72 -16.25 -5.81 1.74
N ASP A 73 -16.36 -7.11 2.01
CA ASP A 73 -16.79 -8.13 1.05
C ASP A 73 -18.28 -8.02 0.67
N GLY A 74 -18.62 -8.63 -0.46
CA GLY A 74 -20.02 -8.77 -0.92
C GLY A 74 -20.62 -7.50 -1.54
N VAL A 75 -19.76 -6.57 -1.98
CA VAL A 75 -20.18 -5.42 -2.79
C VAL A 75 -20.18 -5.85 -4.25
N ASP A 76 -21.37 -6.05 -4.81
CA ASP A 76 -21.53 -6.26 -6.24
C ASP A 76 -21.16 -4.95 -6.98
N ALA A 77 -20.14 -5.04 -7.84
CA ALA A 77 -19.67 -3.90 -8.62
C ALA A 77 -20.75 -3.32 -9.53
N ALA A 78 -21.71 -4.14 -9.99
CA ALA A 78 -22.79 -3.76 -10.89
C ALA A 78 -24.08 -3.34 -10.17
N ALA A 79 -24.22 -3.61 -8.87
CA ALA A 79 -25.43 -3.27 -8.15
C ALA A 79 -25.56 -1.75 -7.93
N PRO A 80 -26.77 -1.19 -8.06
CA PRO A 80 -27.05 0.19 -7.66
C PRO A 80 -26.92 0.33 -6.14
N VAL A 81 -26.37 1.45 -5.70
CA VAL A 81 -26.29 1.75 -4.27
C VAL A 81 -27.64 2.25 -3.79
N ASP A 82 -28.23 1.55 -2.82
CA ASP A 82 -29.40 2.06 -2.09
C ASP A 82 -28.95 3.17 -1.14
N SER A 83 -29.04 4.42 -1.59
CA SER A 83 -28.63 5.58 -0.81
C SER A 83 -29.35 5.69 0.53
N HIS A 84 -30.62 5.27 0.63
CA HIS A 84 -31.37 5.27 1.89
C HIS A 84 -30.76 4.28 2.88
N ARG A 85 -30.46 3.06 2.43
CA ARG A 85 -29.79 2.05 3.26
C ARG A 85 -28.42 2.52 3.71
N VAL A 86 -27.66 3.15 2.82
CA VAL A 86 -26.32 3.66 3.12
C VAL A 86 -26.38 4.78 4.16
N LEU A 87 -27.25 5.78 4.00
CA LEU A 87 -27.42 6.84 5.00
C LEU A 87 -27.86 6.29 6.36
N ALA A 88 -28.80 5.33 6.38
CA ALA A 88 -29.26 4.72 7.63
C ALA A 88 -28.12 3.99 8.37
N ARG A 89 -27.25 3.28 7.65
CA ARG A 89 -26.07 2.61 8.25
C ARG A 89 -24.99 3.61 8.65
N ALA A 90 -24.81 4.67 7.87
CA ALA A 90 -23.88 5.74 8.19
C ALA A 90 -24.29 6.48 9.47
N GLY A 91 -25.58 6.77 9.65
CA GLY A 91 -26.08 7.38 10.89
C GLY A 91 -25.89 6.48 12.11
N ALA A 92 -25.85 5.16 11.94
CA ALA A 92 -25.47 4.24 13.02
C ALA A 92 -23.97 4.33 13.40
N LEU A 93 -23.10 4.76 12.49
CA LEU A 93 -21.66 4.96 12.74
C LEU A 93 -21.35 6.35 13.30
N THR A 94 -21.94 7.39 12.73
CA THR A 94 -21.64 8.78 13.08
C THR A 94 -22.50 9.30 14.24
N GLY A 95 -23.60 8.61 14.57
CA GLY A 95 -24.56 9.04 15.60
C GLY A 95 -25.51 10.15 15.14
N GLU A 96 -25.47 10.53 13.87
CA GLU A 96 -26.23 11.65 13.30
C GLU A 96 -26.93 11.25 11.99
N ASN A 97 -28.16 11.74 11.76
CA ASN A 97 -28.86 11.58 10.48
C ASN A 97 -28.38 12.63 9.47
N GLU A 98 -27.13 12.49 9.02
CA GLU A 98 -26.51 13.43 8.08
C GLU A 98 -26.66 13.02 6.61
N SER A 99 -26.33 13.94 5.70
CA SER A 99 -26.14 13.64 4.28
C SER A 99 -24.94 12.70 4.05
N ALA A 100 -24.96 11.90 2.98
CA ALA A 100 -23.85 10.99 2.66
C ALA A 100 -22.48 11.67 2.58
N GLY A 101 -22.43 12.91 2.06
CA GLY A 101 -21.18 13.68 1.94
C GLY A 101 -20.52 13.94 3.29
N ARG A 102 -21.27 14.50 4.24
CA ARG A 102 -20.77 14.73 5.60
C ARG A 102 -20.46 13.44 6.33
N ALA A 103 -21.28 12.39 6.17
CA ALA A 103 -21.00 11.12 6.83
C ALA A 103 -19.69 10.47 6.33
N VAL A 104 -19.38 10.58 5.03
CA VAL A 104 -18.08 10.15 4.49
C VAL A 104 -16.95 10.98 5.08
N GLU A 105 -17.12 12.29 5.16
CA GLU A 105 -16.10 13.20 5.71
C GLU A 105 -15.90 13.03 7.22
N ALA A 106 -16.96 12.74 7.97
CA ALA A 106 -16.90 12.37 9.38
C ALA A 106 -16.03 11.12 9.58
N ILE A 107 -16.14 10.15 8.68
CA ILE A 107 -15.38 8.90 8.74
C ILE A 107 -13.95 9.06 8.21
N ILE A 108 -13.73 9.86 7.17
CA ILE A 108 -12.43 9.98 6.47
C ILE A 108 -11.55 11.10 7.04
N ASN A 109 -12.11 12.27 7.35
CA ASN A 109 -11.34 13.50 7.61
C ASN A 109 -11.51 14.10 9.00
N THR A 110 -12.46 13.63 9.82
CA THR A 110 -12.81 14.34 11.07
C THR A 110 -12.08 13.78 12.29
N SER A 111 -11.40 12.62 12.17
CA SER A 111 -10.65 12.04 13.28
C SER A 111 -9.52 11.11 12.84
N ASP A 112 -8.31 11.38 13.33
CA ASP A 112 -7.13 10.51 13.16
C ASP A 112 -7.20 9.20 13.97
N PHE A 113 -8.32 8.93 14.66
CA PHE A 113 -8.52 7.70 15.41
C PHE A 113 -8.81 6.53 14.47
N ILE A 114 -7.78 5.73 14.23
CA ILE A 114 -7.91 4.44 13.55
C ILE A 114 -7.82 3.32 14.59
N GLY A 115 -8.74 2.35 14.52
CA GLY A 115 -8.73 1.20 15.42
C GLY A 115 -7.46 0.35 15.24
N VAL A 116 -6.93 -0.18 16.35
CA VAL A 116 -5.65 -0.94 16.38
C VAL A 116 -5.61 -2.10 15.39
N ARG A 117 -6.76 -2.68 15.03
CA ARG A 117 -6.88 -3.70 13.96
C ARG A 117 -6.19 -3.30 12.65
N TYR A 118 -6.05 -2.00 12.38
CA TYR A 118 -5.35 -1.47 11.23
C TYR A 118 -3.87 -1.87 11.21
N LEU A 119 -3.19 -1.87 12.36
CA LEU A 119 -1.78 -2.25 12.44
C LEU A 119 -1.62 -3.75 12.19
N ASP A 120 -2.46 -4.58 12.79
CA ASP A 120 -2.43 -6.04 12.59
C ASP A 120 -2.71 -6.41 11.13
N ALA A 121 -3.73 -5.78 10.54
CA ALA A 121 -4.05 -5.95 9.12
C ALA A 121 -2.91 -5.44 8.21
N GLY A 122 -2.22 -4.37 8.61
CA GLY A 122 -1.07 -3.84 7.89
C GLY A 122 0.14 -4.76 7.90
N VAL A 123 0.45 -5.37 9.05
CA VAL A 123 1.47 -6.42 9.13
C VAL A 123 1.12 -7.59 8.21
N ALA A 124 -0.14 -8.04 8.23
CA ALA A 124 -0.59 -9.10 7.33
C ALA A 124 -0.48 -8.68 5.85
N ALA A 125 -0.83 -7.44 5.51
CA ALA A 125 -0.71 -6.92 4.15
C ALA A 125 0.75 -6.85 3.68
N ALA A 126 1.63 -6.28 4.49
CA ALA A 126 3.04 -6.08 4.18
C ALA A 126 3.81 -7.40 3.99
N ARG A 127 3.40 -8.50 4.64
CA ARG A 127 3.99 -9.83 4.45
C ARG A 127 3.92 -10.33 3.01
N SER A 128 2.84 -9.99 2.31
CA SER A 128 2.65 -10.40 0.91
C SER A 128 3.53 -9.64 -0.09
N VAL A 129 4.20 -8.58 0.36
CA VAL A 129 5.04 -7.71 -0.48
C VAL A 129 6.50 -8.17 -0.39
N GLY A 130 7.15 -8.28 -1.53
CA GLY A 130 8.56 -8.66 -1.64
C GLY A 130 9.32 -7.76 -2.62
N ARG A 131 10.65 -7.75 -2.46
CA ARG A 131 11.56 -7.08 -3.39
C ARG A 131 11.74 -7.98 -4.60
N ILE A 132 11.54 -7.45 -5.79
CA ILE A 132 11.93 -8.14 -7.02
C ILE A 132 13.38 -7.80 -7.30
N ASN A 133 14.20 -8.84 -7.37
CA ASN A 133 15.60 -8.75 -7.74
C ASN A 133 15.74 -9.18 -9.21
N ILE A 134 15.96 -8.19 -10.08
CA ILE A 134 15.88 -8.36 -11.55
C ILE A 134 17.23 -8.83 -12.08
N SER A 135 17.24 -9.95 -12.81
CA SER A 135 18.44 -10.47 -13.48
C SER A 135 19.68 -10.52 -12.58
N HIS A 136 19.51 -10.98 -11.33
CA HIS A 136 20.58 -11.13 -10.33
C HIS A 136 21.28 -9.81 -9.95
N GLY A 137 20.49 -8.80 -9.59
CA GLY A 137 20.95 -7.53 -9.01
C GLY A 137 21.19 -6.43 -10.04
N ARG A 138 20.72 -6.60 -11.29
CA ARG A 138 20.84 -5.58 -12.33
C ARG A 138 19.75 -4.51 -12.25
N GLY A 139 18.71 -4.75 -11.47
CA GLY A 139 17.64 -3.81 -11.20
C GLY A 139 16.79 -4.31 -10.04
N TYR A 140 15.98 -3.42 -9.48
CA TYR A 140 15.07 -3.74 -8.40
C TYR A 140 13.68 -3.18 -8.70
N GLY A 141 12.68 -3.89 -8.23
CA GLY A 141 11.30 -3.42 -8.18
C GLY A 141 10.61 -3.98 -6.94
N THR A 142 9.32 -3.73 -6.84
CA THR A 142 8.46 -4.30 -5.82
C THR A 142 7.40 -5.18 -6.48
N GLY A 143 7.01 -6.26 -5.81
CA GLY A 143 5.88 -7.08 -6.22
C GLY A 143 5.18 -7.66 -5.01
N PHE A 144 3.98 -8.19 -5.20
CA PHE A 144 3.21 -8.76 -4.11
C PHE A 144 2.35 -9.95 -4.54
N LEU A 145 2.17 -10.88 -3.61
CA LEU A 145 1.32 -12.04 -3.83
C LEU A 145 -0.15 -11.61 -3.87
N VAL A 146 -0.83 -12.05 -4.92
CA VAL A 146 -2.25 -11.75 -5.18
C VAL A 146 -3.11 -13.00 -5.27
N SER A 147 -2.46 -14.17 -5.27
CA SER A 147 -3.05 -15.48 -5.03
C SER A 147 -2.06 -16.33 -4.22
N PRO A 148 -2.38 -17.59 -3.85
CA PRO A 148 -1.44 -18.48 -3.18
C PRO A 148 -0.10 -18.67 -3.92
N THR A 149 -0.06 -18.44 -5.24
CA THR A 149 1.15 -18.65 -6.07
C THR A 149 1.43 -17.56 -7.10
N LEU A 150 0.50 -16.61 -7.33
CA LEU A 150 0.67 -15.55 -8.33
C LEU A 150 1.14 -14.25 -7.68
N LEU A 151 2.10 -13.60 -8.32
CA LEU A 151 2.69 -12.33 -7.93
C LEU A 151 2.42 -11.25 -9.00
N LEU A 152 1.95 -10.09 -8.56
CA LEU A 152 1.72 -8.91 -9.39
C LEU A 152 2.84 -7.88 -9.21
N THR A 153 3.26 -7.26 -10.31
CA THR A 153 4.19 -6.13 -10.38
C THR A 153 3.96 -5.33 -11.67
N ASN A 154 4.80 -4.35 -12.00
CA ASN A 154 4.73 -3.64 -13.28
C ASN A 154 5.29 -4.45 -14.45
N HIS A 155 4.76 -4.19 -15.66
CA HIS A 155 5.31 -4.75 -16.89
C HIS A 155 6.75 -4.27 -17.07
N HIS A 156 7.05 -3.00 -16.84
CA HIS A 156 8.41 -2.51 -17.03
C HIS A 156 9.44 -3.13 -16.05
N VAL A 157 9.00 -3.65 -14.90
CA VAL A 157 9.85 -4.44 -13.99
C VAL A 157 10.11 -5.83 -14.56
N LEU A 158 9.07 -6.51 -15.07
CA LEU A 158 9.15 -7.85 -15.68
C LEU A 158 8.53 -7.86 -17.09
N PRO A 159 9.19 -7.28 -18.10
CA PRO A 159 8.59 -7.04 -19.43
C PRO A 159 8.38 -8.31 -20.25
N THR A 160 9.07 -9.39 -19.91
CA THR A 160 8.96 -10.67 -20.61
C THR A 160 9.05 -11.84 -19.65
N ALA A 161 8.54 -13.00 -20.09
CA ALA A 161 8.75 -14.27 -19.41
C ALA A 161 10.24 -14.57 -19.18
N ASP A 162 11.11 -14.31 -20.17
CA ASP A 162 12.56 -14.50 -20.02
C ASP A 162 13.16 -13.61 -18.92
N LYS A 163 12.64 -12.38 -18.76
CA LYS A 163 13.06 -11.51 -17.67
C LYS A 163 12.60 -12.06 -16.33
N ALA A 164 11.35 -12.53 -16.23
CA ALA A 164 10.83 -13.19 -15.04
C ALA A 164 11.66 -14.44 -14.67
N HIS A 165 12.02 -15.29 -15.64
CA HIS A 165 12.86 -16.48 -15.45
C HIS A 165 14.21 -16.20 -14.81
N THR A 166 14.80 -15.04 -15.10
CA THR A 166 16.12 -14.67 -14.53
C THR A 166 16.03 -13.82 -13.26
N SER A 167 14.82 -13.65 -12.72
CA SER A 167 14.53 -12.78 -11.58
C SER A 167 14.00 -13.58 -10.40
N THR A 168 14.14 -13.01 -9.20
CA THR A 168 13.64 -13.61 -7.96
C THR A 168 12.78 -12.61 -7.19
N VAL A 169 11.87 -13.12 -6.37
CA VAL A 169 11.19 -12.33 -5.33
C VAL A 169 11.79 -12.67 -3.97
N GLU A 170 12.10 -11.64 -3.19
CA GLU A 170 12.70 -11.72 -1.87
C GLU A 170 11.71 -11.18 -0.84
N PHE A 171 11.07 -12.10 -0.12
CA PHE A 171 10.22 -11.75 1.02
C PHE A 171 11.06 -11.57 2.29
N ASP A 172 10.48 -10.88 3.26
CA ASP A 172 11.10 -10.57 4.56
C ASP A 172 12.45 -9.83 4.47
N TYR A 173 12.74 -9.17 3.35
CA TYR A 173 13.84 -8.21 3.26
C TYR A 173 13.49 -6.92 4.01
N GLN A 174 13.55 -6.99 5.34
CA GLN A 174 13.17 -5.95 6.29
C GLN A 174 13.84 -6.20 7.65
N ASP A 175 13.71 -5.25 8.56
CA ASP A 175 14.09 -5.43 9.96
C ASP A 175 12.94 -6.02 10.79
N ASP A 176 13.30 -6.70 11.88
CA ASP A 176 12.40 -7.16 12.95
C ASP A 176 12.17 -6.05 13.98
N VAL A 177 11.31 -6.30 14.96
CA VAL A 177 10.90 -5.31 15.98
C VAL A 177 12.07 -4.82 16.83
N ASP A 178 13.11 -5.64 17.02
CA ASP A 178 14.34 -5.28 17.72
C ASP A 178 15.36 -4.53 16.85
N GLY A 179 15.04 -4.30 15.57
CA GLY A 179 15.91 -3.64 14.59
C GLY A 179 16.92 -4.58 13.91
N SER A 180 16.90 -5.88 14.22
CA SER A 180 17.76 -6.86 13.53
C SER A 180 17.20 -7.24 12.16
N PRO A 181 18.04 -7.55 11.15
CA PRO A 181 17.54 -7.99 9.85
C PRO A 181 16.81 -9.34 9.94
N ARG A 182 15.64 -9.46 9.31
CA ARG A 182 14.95 -10.75 9.19
C ARG A 182 15.64 -11.65 8.15
N PRO A 183 15.56 -12.98 8.29
CA PRO A 183 16.04 -13.90 7.25
C PRO A 183 15.27 -13.72 5.94
N VAL A 184 15.97 -13.35 4.87
CA VAL A 184 15.38 -13.18 3.54
C VAL A 184 14.95 -14.54 2.99
N ARG A 185 13.72 -14.60 2.47
CA ARG A 185 13.16 -15.77 1.81
C ARG A 185 13.02 -15.49 0.32
N ALA A 186 13.98 -15.97 -0.46
CA ALA A 186 14.02 -15.77 -1.90
C ALA A 186 13.37 -16.94 -2.66
N PHE A 187 12.59 -16.62 -3.69
CA PHE A 187 11.97 -17.58 -4.59
C PHE A 187 12.22 -17.15 -6.04
N GLU A 188 12.51 -18.12 -6.92
CA GLU A 188 12.50 -17.91 -8.36
C GLU A 188 11.07 -17.61 -8.84
N LEU A 189 10.93 -16.90 -9.95
CA LEU A 189 9.65 -16.75 -10.63
C LEU A 189 9.45 -17.91 -11.63
N ASP A 190 8.20 -18.28 -11.88
CA ASP A 190 7.81 -19.40 -12.74
C ASP A 190 6.84 -18.95 -13.85
N PRO A 191 7.34 -18.21 -14.86
CA PRO A 191 6.50 -17.74 -15.96
C PRO A 191 6.02 -18.88 -16.88
N ASP A 192 6.64 -20.07 -16.83
CA ASP A 192 6.19 -21.26 -17.57
C ASP A 192 4.88 -21.82 -17.00
N THR A 193 4.69 -21.76 -15.68
CA THR A 193 3.41 -22.10 -15.06
C THR A 193 2.35 -21.05 -15.37
N PHE A 194 2.69 -19.76 -15.28
CA PHE A 194 1.79 -18.66 -15.60
C PHE A 194 2.54 -17.35 -15.80
N TYR A 195 2.30 -16.67 -16.93
CA TYR A 195 2.76 -15.30 -17.15
C TYR A 195 1.76 -14.51 -18.00
N VAL A 196 1.44 -13.30 -17.56
CA VAL A 196 0.64 -12.32 -18.30
C VAL A 196 1.28 -10.94 -18.10
N GLY A 197 1.83 -10.37 -19.17
CA GLY A 197 2.27 -8.98 -19.23
C GLY A 197 1.34 -8.14 -20.09
N ASP A 198 1.07 -6.91 -19.66
CA ASP A 198 0.37 -5.90 -20.45
C ASP A 198 1.15 -4.59 -20.40
N ARG A 199 1.64 -4.16 -21.56
CA ARG A 199 2.45 -2.95 -21.71
C ARG A 199 1.62 -1.68 -21.52
N ASP A 200 0.36 -1.67 -21.94
CA ASP A 200 -0.48 -0.46 -21.95
C ASP A 200 -0.98 -0.11 -20.55
N LEU A 201 -1.35 -1.14 -19.77
CA LEU A 201 -1.67 -1.02 -18.35
C LEU A 201 -0.45 -1.14 -17.45
N ASP A 202 0.74 -1.38 -18.01
CA ASP A 202 2.02 -1.54 -17.33
C ASP A 202 1.98 -2.48 -16.12
N PHE A 203 1.48 -3.70 -16.32
CA PHE A 203 1.50 -4.73 -15.28
C PHE A 203 2.02 -6.07 -15.80
N ALA A 204 2.64 -6.85 -14.90
CA ALA A 204 3.01 -8.23 -15.12
C ALA A 204 2.51 -9.09 -13.95
N LEU A 205 1.87 -10.21 -14.29
CA LEU A 205 1.38 -11.22 -13.36
C LEU A 205 2.08 -12.54 -13.68
N THR A 206 2.84 -13.08 -12.73
CA THR A 206 3.64 -14.30 -12.92
C THR A 206 3.46 -15.26 -11.75
N ALA A 207 3.59 -16.56 -11.97
CA ALA A 207 3.68 -17.49 -10.85
C ALA A 207 5.04 -17.37 -10.15
N VAL A 208 5.07 -17.76 -8.88
CA VAL A 208 6.28 -17.89 -8.05
C VAL A 208 6.60 -19.37 -7.89
N LYS A 209 7.87 -19.73 -8.03
CA LYS A 209 8.37 -21.11 -7.90
C LYS A 209 8.50 -21.51 -6.44
N GLY A 210 7.35 -21.72 -5.80
CA GLY A 210 7.22 -22.24 -4.44
C GLY A 210 5.91 -23.01 -4.29
N THR A 211 5.88 -23.99 -3.38
CA THR A 211 4.62 -24.66 -3.06
C THR A 211 3.69 -23.72 -2.30
N PRO A 212 2.36 -23.91 -2.36
CA PRO A 212 1.43 -23.09 -1.57
C PRO A 212 1.79 -23.04 -0.08
N GLU A 213 2.32 -24.13 0.48
CA GLU A 213 2.75 -24.21 1.89
C GLU A 213 3.97 -23.34 2.17
N GLN A 214 4.90 -23.21 1.21
CA GLN A 214 6.07 -22.35 1.34
C GLN A 214 5.71 -20.87 1.24
N LEU A 215 4.65 -20.54 0.49
CA LEU A 215 4.18 -19.17 0.29
C LEU A 215 3.10 -18.74 1.30
N GLN A 216 2.42 -19.70 1.94
CA GLN A 216 1.38 -19.47 2.95
C GLN A 216 1.78 -18.47 4.05
N PRO A 217 3.02 -18.47 4.59
CA PRO A 217 3.43 -17.53 5.63
C PRO A 217 3.33 -16.04 5.21
N PHE A 218 3.46 -15.76 3.91
CA PHE A 218 3.37 -14.40 3.37
C PHE A 218 1.93 -13.95 3.13
N GLY A 219 1.00 -14.90 3.01
CA GLY A 219 -0.37 -14.63 2.58
C GLY A 219 -0.43 -14.01 1.18
N PHE A 220 -1.60 -13.50 0.81
CA PHE A 220 -1.79 -12.79 -0.47
C PHE A 220 -2.94 -11.79 -0.38
N ARG A 221 -2.94 -10.79 -1.27
CA ARG A 221 -4.02 -9.81 -1.39
C ARG A 221 -4.86 -10.08 -2.62
N SER A 222 -6.04 -10.66 -2.39
CA SER A 222 -7.08 -10.73 -3.40
C SER A 222 -7.42 -9.34 -3.94
N LEU A 223 -7.74 -9.27 -5.23
CA LEU A 223 -8.06 -8.03 -5.91
C LEU A 223 -9.58 -7.88 -6.03
N THR A 224 -10.06 -6.64 -6.03
CA THR A 224 -11.48 -6.34 -6.13
C THR A 224 -11.79 -5.44 -7.32
N GLU A 225 -12.83 -5.80 -8.08
CA GLU A 225 -13.37 -4.96 -9.15
C GLU A 225 -14.48 -4.02 -8.65
N ALA A 226 -14.83 -4.15 -7.36
CA ALA A 226 -15.81 -3.29 -6.72
C ALA A 226 -15.41 -1.82 -6.85
N GLN A 227 -16.40 -0.97 -7.11
CA GLN A 227 -16.22 0.47 -7.17
C GLN A 227 -16.34 1.10 -5.78
N GLY A 228 -15.80 2.31 -5.60
CA GLY A 228 -15.78 3.00 -4.30
C GLY A 228 -14.74 2.44 -3.32
N THR A 229 -13.68 1.80 -3.82
CA THR A 229 -12.54 1.36 -3.01
C THR A 229 -11.78 2.53 -2.38
N VAL A 230 -11.81 3.71 -3.01
CA VAL A 230 -11.20 4.94 -2.51
C VAL A 230 -11.97 6.17 -3.05
N VAL A 231 -11.86 7.31 -2.38
CA VAL A 231 -12.38 8.62 -2.82
C VAL A 231 -11.29 9.68 -2.75
N ILE A 232 -11.43 10.75 -3.54
CA ILE A 232 -10.46 11.86 -3.50
C ILE A 232 -10.51 12.53 -2.12
N GLY A 233 -9.33 12.84 -1.57
CA GLY A 233 -9.13 13.35 -0.22
C GLY A 233 -8.77 12.28 0.81
N GLU A 234 -8.94 11.00 0.46
CA GLU A 234 -8.57 9.89 1.34
C GLU A 234 -7.06 9.62 1.32
N PHE A 235 -6.51 9.18 2.45
CA PHE A 235 -5.13 8.70 2.51
C PHE A 235 -4.98 7.31 1.91
N THR A 236 -3.82 7.08 1.32
CA THR A 236 -3.41 5.79 0.77
C THR A 236 -2.15 5.29 1.45
N THR A 237 -1.95 3.98 1.52
CA THR A 237 -0.75 3.40 2.15
C THR A 237 0.04 2.62 1.11
N ILE A 238 1.36 2.81 1.08
CA ILE A 238 2.24 2.13 0.11
C ILE A 238 3.28 1.34 0.87
N VAL A 239 3.39 0.05 0.55
CA VAL A 239 4.44 -0.84 1.05
C VAL A 239 5.39 -1.15 -0.10
N GLN A 240 6.67 -0.91 0.10
CA GLN A 240 7.62 -0.73 -1.00
C GLN A 240 9.06 -1.07 -0.65
N HIS A 241 9.89 -1.25 -1.68
CA HIS A 241 11.34 -1.37 -1.60
C HIS A 241 12.02 -0.19 -2.30
N PRO A 242 12.00 1.03 -1.71
CA PRO A 242 12.60 2.22 -2.30
C PRO A 242 14.10 2.01 -2.46
N ARG A 243 14.66 2.40 -3.61
CA ARG A 243 16.05 2.14 -4.05
C ARG A 243 16.44 0.66 -4.10
N GLY A 244 15.46 -0.25 -4.01
CA GLY A 244 15.71 -1.67 -3.77
C GLY A 244 16.18 -1.96 -2.34
N ASP A 245 16.07 -1.04 -1.39
CA ASP A 245 16.47 -1.25 0.00
C ASP A 245 15.42 -2.08 0.77
N LYS A 246 15.62 -2.21 2.08
CA LYS A 246 14.70 -2.91 2.99
C LYS A 246 13.27 -2.37 2.83
N LYS A 247 12.29 -3.21 3.10
CA LYS A 247 10.87 -2.87 3.00
C LYS A 247 10.56 -1.66 3.87
N MET A 248 9.92 -0.67 3.27
CA MET A 248 9.47 0.56 3.92
C MET A 248 7.98 0.76 3.65
N ILE A 249 7.35 1.58 4.49
CA ILE A 249 5.95 1.97 4.37
C ILE A 249 5.86 3.49 4.31
N ALA A 250 5.20 4.01 3.26
CA ALA A 250 4.69 5.37 3.28
C ALA A 250 3.26 5.29 3.84
N LEU A 251 3.05 5.83 5.04
CA LEU A 251 1.86 5.53 5.85
C LEU A 251 0.85 6.68 5.96
N ARG A 252 1.33 7.93 6.08
CA ARG A 252 0.49 9.09 6.37
C ARG A 252 0.77 10.21 5.39
N GLU A 253 -0.21 11.11 5.28
CA GLU A 253 -0.16 12.29 4.38
C GLU A 253 -0.07 11.93 2.89
N ASN A 254 -0.43 10.69 2.56
CA ASN A 254 -0.43 10.18 1.19
C ASN A 254 -1.80 10.39 0.51
N THR A 255 -2.18 11.65 0.32
CA THR A 255 -3.53 12.01 -0.12
C THR A 255 -3.78 11.62 -1.58
N LEU A 256 -4.92 10.98 -1.85
CA LEU A 256 -5.44 10.80 -3.21
C LEU A 256 -5.98 12.15 -3.71
N VAL A 257 -5.47 12.64 -4.84
CA VAL A 257 -5.77 13.98 -5.39
C VAL A 257 -6.54 13.95 -6.72
N ASP A 258 -6.52 12.84 -7.45
CA ASP A 258 -7.32 12.68 -8.66
C ASP A 258 -7.65 11.20 -8.97
N ILE A 259 -8.77 10.98 -9.67
CA ILE A 259 -9.21 9.66 -10.14
C ILE A 259 -9.52 9.78 -11.63
N LEU A 260 -8.66 9.18 -12.45
CA LEU A 260 -8.83 9.04 -13.89
C LEU A 260 -9.53 7.70 -14.20
N ASP A 261 -9.85 7.48 -15.47
CA ASP A 261 -10.43 6.21 -15.94
C ASP A 261 -9.52 5.02 -15.58
N ARG A 262 -8.23 5.14 -15.91
CA ARG A 262 -7.25 4.07 -15.69
C ARG A 262 -6.31 4.25 -14.50
N TYR A 263 -6.18 5.47 -14.01
CA TYR A 263 -5.12 5.83 -13.07
C TYR A 263 -5.68 6.53 -11.84
N LEU A 264 -4.94 6.40 -10.74
CA LEU A 264 -5.08 7.22 -9.54
C LEU A 264 -3.89 8.17 -9.48
N HIS A 265 -4.14 9.44 -9.13
CA HIS A 265 -3.08 10.37 -8.74
C HIS A 265 -3.14 10.58 -7.24
N TYR A 266 -2.00 10.39 -6.58
CA TYR A 266 -1.85 10.54 -5.13
C TYR A 266 -0.47 11.09 -4.80
N CYS A 267 -0.31 11.60 -3.60
CA CYS A 267 0.97 12.02 -3.06
C CYS A 267 1.50 10.91 -2.15
N ALA A 268 2.79 10.64 -2.21
CA ALA A 268 3.48 9.69 -1.33
C ALA A 268 4.99 9.80 -1.55
N ASP A 269 5.76 9.45 -0.52
CA ASP A 269 7.21 9.27 -0.68
C ASP A 269 7.51 7.98 -1.43
N THR A 270 8.11 8.09 -2.61
CA THR A 270 8.51 6.96 -3.45
C THR A 270 9.86 7.24 -4.11
N GLU A 271 10.64 6.18 -4.35
CA GLU A 271 11.95 6.27 -5.00
C GLU A 271 12.07 5.16 -6.05
N PRO A 272 13.07 5.19 -6.97
CA PRO A 272 13.29 4.10 -7.90
C PRO A 272 13.34 2.74 -7.18
N GLY A 273 12.62 1.72 -7.65
CA GLY A 273 12.45 0.44 -6.93
C GLY A 273 11.10 0.29 -6.23
N SER A 274 10.38 1.39 -5.99
CA SER A 274 8.96 1.37 -5.58
C SER A 274 8.02 0.87 -6.68
N SER A 275 8.44 0.87 -7.95
CA SER A 275 7.65 0.35 -9.06
C SER A 275 7.11 -1.05 -8.78
N GLY A 276 5.80 -1.21 -8.88
CA GLY A 276 5.08 -2.45 -8.68
C GLY A 276 4.54 -2.62 -7.26
N SER A 277 4.72 -1.60 -6.41
CA SER A 277 4.16 -1.58 -5.07
C SER A 277 2.63 -1.52 -5.08
N PRO A 278 1.98 -2.26 -4.17
CA PRO A 278 0.56 -2.09 -3.91
C PRO A 278 0.30 -0.74 -3.22
N VAL A 279 -0.73 -0.05 -3.72
CA VAL A 279 -1.32 1.12 -3.07
C VAL A 279 -2.60 0.64 -2.38
N PHE A 280 -2.68 0.82 -1.06
CA PHE A 280 -3.78 0.38 -0.22
C PHE A 280 -4.68 1.54 0.21
N ASN A 281 -5.96 1.24 0.47
CA ASN A 281 -6.82 2.08 1.32
C ASN A 281 -6.70 1.67 2.80
N ASP A 282 -7.44 2.34 3.70
CA ASP A 282 -7.40 2.04 5.14
C ASP A 282 -8.01 0.70 5.56
N GLN A 283 -8.62 -0.02 4.62
CA GLN A 283 -9.08 -1.41 4.82
C GLN A 283 -8.07 -2.43 4.30
N TRP A 284 -6.86 -1.98 3.91
CA TRP A 284 -5.81 -2.81 3.32
C TRP A 284 -6.23 -3.52 2.03
N GLU A 285 -7.17 -2.93 1.30
CA GLU A 285 -7.54 -3.35 -0.05
C GLU A 285 -6.61 -2.68 -1.06
N VAL A 286 -6.13 -3.44 -2.04
CA VAL A 286 -5.28 -2.88 -3.10
C VAL A 286 -6.15 -2.07 -4.05
N VAL A 287 -5.93 -0.76 -4.11
CA VAL A 287 -6.69 0.18 -4.95
C VAL A 287 -5.96 0.55 -6.23
N ALA A 288 -4.62 0.52 -6.21
CA ALA A 288 -3.79 0.70 -7.40
C ALA A 288 -2.45 -0.05 -7.32
N LEU A 289 -1.82 -0.20 -8.48
CA LEU A 289 -0.43 -0.62 -8.65
C LEU A 289 0.42 0.62 -8.96
N HIS A 290 1.33 0.99 -8.06
CA HIS A 290 2.22 2.15 -8.28
C HIS A 290 3.15 1.90 -9.47
N HIS A 291 3.28 2.88 -10.39
CA HIS A 291 4.15 2.74 -11.56
C HIS A 291 4.99 3.97 -11.92
N ALA A 292 4.58 5.17 -11.49
CA ALA A 292 5.30 6.40 -11.84
C ALA A 292 5.23 7.47 -10.75
N SER A 293 6.25 8.31 -10.72
CA SER A 293 6.35 9.53 -9.89
C SER A 293 6.70 10.71 -10.78
N VAL A 294 5.89 11.76 -10.77
CA VAL A 294 6.03 12.92 -11.64
C VAL A 294 6.32 14.16 -10.81
N PRO A 295 7.44 14.88 -11.05
CA PRO A 295 7.68 16.18 -10.43
C PRO A 295 6.57 17.16 -10.78
N ALA A 296 6.03 17.81 -9.76
CA ALA A 296 4.93 18.76 -9.87
C ALA A 296 5.21 19.95 -8.94
N PRO A 297 6.14 20.87 -9.30
CA PRO A 297 6.64 21.91 -8.41
C PRO A 297 5.54 22.87 -7.90
N ASP A 298 4.49 23.04 -8.69
CA ASP A 298 3.31 23.85 -8.33
C ASP A 298 2.45 23.20 -7.23
N HIS A 299 2.76 21.97 -6.81
CA HIS A 299 2.12 21.22 -5.72
C HIS A 299 3.02 21.11 -4.49
N ALA A 300 3.70 22.19 -4.12
CA ALA A 300 4.65 22.19 -3.00
C ALA A 300 4.02 21.77 -1.67
N GLU A 301 2.74 22.09 -1.45
CA GLU A 301 1.97 21.71 -0.24
C GLU A 301 1.73 20.20 -0.13
N PHE A 302 1.86 19.46 -1.24
CA PHE A 302 1.77 18.01 -1.31
C PHE A 302 3.12 17.34 -1.68
N GLY A 303 4.24 17.98 -1.34
CA GLY A 303 5.58 17.43 -1.51
C GLY A 303 6.20 17.65 -2.90
N GLY A 304 5.53 18.39 -3.80
CA GLY A 304 6.07 18.73 -5.12
C GLY A 304 6.21 17.54 -6.08
N ILE A 305 5.57 16.41 -5.76
CA ILE A 305 5.55 15.18 -6.54
C ILE A 305 4.12 14.65 -6.57
N VAL A 306 3.69 14.23 -7.76
CA VAL A 306 2.44 13.48 -7.96
C VAL A 306 2.80 12.07 -8.40
N ASN A 307 2.38 11.08 -7.64
CA ASN A 307 2.49 9.68 -8.02
C ASN A 307 1.29 9.25 -8.85
N GLU A 308 1.51 8.27 -9.71
CA GLU A 308 0.48 7.63 -10.50
C GLU A 308 0.48 6.13 -10.24
N GLY A 309 -0.72 5.58 -10.03
CA GLY A 309 -0.96 4.14 -9.91
C GLY A 309 -2.03 3.66 -10.86
N ILE A 310 -1.86 2.47 -11.43
CA ILE A 310 -2.86 1.84 -12.30
C ILE A 310 -3.98 1.28 -11.44
N ARG A 311 -5.23 1.64 -11.74
CA ARG A 311 -6.40 1.17 -10.99
C ARG A 311 -6.54 -0.35 -11.11
N ILE A 312 -6.64 -1.03 -9.97
CA ILE A 312 -6.80 -2.50 -9.92
C ILE A 312 -8.01 -2.98 -10.72
N SER A 313 -9.10 -2.20 -10.71
CA SER A 313 -10.30 -2.51 -11.50
C SER A 313 -10.02 -2.66 -13.00
N GLN A 314 -9.06 -1.91 -13.56
CA GLN A 314 -8.68 -2.02 -14.98
C GLN A 314 -7.85 -3.27 -15.26
N ILE A 315 -6.95 -3.63 -14.36
CA ILE A 315 -6.17 -4.88 -14.44
C ILE A 315 -7.13 -6.07 -14.43
N ILE A 316 -8.10 -6.09 -13.51
CA ILE A 316 -9.12 -7.16 -13.45
C ILE A 316 -9.95 -7.19 -14.73
N ALA A 317 -10.44 -6.04 -15.21
CA ALA A 317 -11.24 -5.96 -16.43
C ALA A 317 -10.49 -6.55 -17.63
N MET A 318 -9.19 -6.23 -17.77
CA MET A 318 -8.36 -6.81 -18.82
C MET A 318 -8.21 -8.33 -18.63
N LEU A 319 -7.84 -8.80 -17.43
CA LEU A 319 -7.70 -10.24 -17.14
C LEU A 319 -8.98 -11.03 -17.46
N ARG A 320 -10.16 -10.49 -17.14
CA ARG A 320 -11.46 -11.11 -17.46
C ARG A 320 -11.75 -11.16 -18.96
N ALA A 321 -11.29 -10.18 -19.73
CA ALA A 321 -11.49 -10.13 -21.17
C ALA A 321 -10.60 -11.12 -21.94
N ARG A 322 -9.57 -11.69 -21.30
CA ARG A 322 -8.67 -12.66 -21.94
C ARG A 322 -9.33 -14.01 -22.12
N THR A 323 -8.98 -14.67 -23.22
CA THR A 323 -9.27 -16.10 -23.39
C THR A 323 -8.23 -16.90 -22.61
N LEU A 324 -8.70 -17.63 -21.60
CA LEU A 324 -7.85 -18.40 -20.68
C LEU A 324 -8.09 -19.90 -20.87
N SER A 325 -7.06 -20.70 -20.68
CA SER A 325 -7.17 -22.15 -20.49
C SER A 325 -7.87 -22.47 -19.16
N VAL A 326 -8.24 -23.74 -18.96
CA VAL A 326 -8.84 -24.19 -17.68
C VAL A 326 -7.86 -23.96 -16.52
N ARG A 327 -6.60 -24.34 -16.71
CA ARG A 327 -5.55 -24.20 -15.69
C ARG A 327 -5.30 -22.72 -15.33
N GLU A 328 -5.26 -21.83 -16.31
CA GLU A 328 -5.10 -20.39 -16.05
C GLU A 328 -6.30 -19.82 -15.28
N ARG A 329 -7.53 -20.24 -15.59
CA ARG A 329 -8.72 -19.84 -14.81
C ARG A 329 -8.66 -20.32 -13.37
N GLU A 330 -8.19 -21.54 -13.14
CA GLU A 330 -8.02 -22.08 -11.78
C GLU A 330 -7.02 -21.24 -10.98
N LEU A 331 -5.87 -20.88 -11.59
CA LEU A 331 -4.86 -20.02 -10.96
C LEU A 331 -5.35 -18.60 -10.66
N LEU A 332 -6.23 -18.04 -11.50
CA LEU A 332 -6.82 -16.71 -11.29
C LEU A 332 -8.04 -16.72 -10.36
N THR A 333 -8.62 -17.88 -10.04
CA THR A 333 -9.84 -17.93 -9.21
C THR A 333 -9.64 -17.32 -7.81
N PRO A 334 -8.53 -17.58 -7.09
CA PRO A 334 -8.28 -16.92 -5.79
C PRO A 334 -7.94 -15.42 -5.88
N LEU A 335 -7.67 -14.91 -7.09
CA LEU A 335 -7.34 -13.51 -7.37
C LEU A 335 -8.59 -12.66 -7.59
N ILE A 336 -9.52 -13.14 -8.44
CA ILE A 336 -10.66 -12.39 -8.99
C ILE A 336 -12.02 -13.13 -8.87
N GLY A 337 -12.07 -14.27 -8.20
CA GLY A 337 -13.27 -15.11 -8.10
C GLY A 337 -14.28 -14.64 -7.03
N PRO A 338 -15.54 -15.10 -7.07
CA PRO A 338 -16.55 -14.79 -6.04
C PRO A 338 -16.20 -15.35 -4.64
N ALA A 339 -15.24 -16.27 -4.60
CA ALA A 339 -14.64 -16.87 -3.42
C ALA A 339 -13.23 -16.32 -3.10
N SER A 340 -12.91 -15.10 -3.57
CA SER A 340 -11.76 -14.31 -3.10
C SER A 340 -11.98 -13.89 -1.65
N ARG A 341 -12.18 -14.87 -0.79
CA ARG A 341 -12.52 -14.76 0.61
C ARG A 341 -11.47 -15.58 1.32
N THR A 342 -10.82 -14.96 2.29
CA THR A 342 -9.84 -15.57 3.21
C THR A 342 -8.40 -15.62 2.70
N ALA A 343 -7.60 -14.64 3.13
CA ALA A 343 -6.22 -14.86 3.61
C ALA A 343 -5.80 -13.69 4.52
N MET A 344 -6.58 -13.47 5.59
CA MET A 344 -6.16 -12.64 6.74
C MET A 344 -5.69 -13.52 7.92
N ALA A 345 -5.45 -14.82 7.70
CA ALA A 345 -4.87 -15.63 8.75
C ALA A 345 -3.42 -15.18 8.97
N VAL A 346 -3.20 -14.43 10.04
CA VAL A 346 -1.89 -14.29 10.68
C VAL A 346 -1.47 -15.71 11.06
N PRO A 347 -0.42 -16.30 10.46
CA PRO A 347 0.13 -17.52 11.02
C PRO A 347 0.58 -17.17 12.44
N THR A 348 0.14 -17.96 13.41
CA THR A 348 0.76 -17.97 14.73
C THR A 348 2.25 -18.19 14.52
N THR A 349 3.08 -17.38 15.19
CA THR A 349 4.52 -17.61 15.27
C THR A 349 4.79 -19.09 15.54
N PRO A 350 5.76 -19.73 14.86
CA PRO A 350 6.17 -21.07 15.24
C PRO A 350 6.57 -21.01 16.72
N ASP A 351 6.05 -21.94 17.52
CA ASP A 351 6.60 -22.20 18.84
C ASP A 351 8.12 -22.39 18.66
N PHE A 352 8.91 -21.67 19.45
CA PHE A 352 10.32 -22.01 19.58
C PHE A 352 10.34 -23.44 20.11
N GLU A 353 10.66 -24.40 19.25
CA GLU A 353 11.05 -25.73 19.71
C GLU A 353 12.29 -25.52 20.58
N ASP A 354 12.09 -25.63 21.90
CA ASP A 354 13.18 -25.70 22.86
C ASP A 354 14.09 -26.85 22.42
N ALA A 355 15.21 -26.49 21.79
CA ALA A 355 16.29 -27.42 21.57
C ALA A 355 16.77 -27.88 22.95
N GLU A 356 16.47 -29.12 23.30
CA GLU A 356 17.03 -29.83 24.44
C GLU A 356 18.56 -29.76 24.34
N ILE A 357 19.17 -28.84 25.10
CA ILE A 357 20.60 -28.86 25.34
C ILE A 357 20.83 -29.92 26.42
N GLU A 358 21.31 -31.11 25.99
CA GLU A 358 21.89 -32.11 26.87
C GLU A 358 23.00 -31.46 27.72
N SER A 359 22.71 -31.28 29.01
CA SER A 359 23.67 -30.77 29.98
C SER A 359 24.71 -31.86 30.29
N GLY A 360 25.85 -31.81 29.60
CA GLY A 360 27.09 -32.46 30.04
C GLY A 360 27.61 -31.74 31.29
N ALA A 361 27.49 -32.39 32.44
CA ALA A 361 28.03 -31.89 33.70
C ALA A 361 29.56 -31.81 33.65
N THR A 362 30.13 -30.66 34.04
CA THR A 362 31.48 -30.60 34.59
C THR A 362 31.49 -29.53 35.68
N GLU A 363 31.65 -29.97 36.93
CA GLU A 363 31.81 -29.13 38.12
C GLU A 363 33.04 -28.22 37.98
N LEU A 364 32.93 -26.96 38.43
CA LEU A 364 34.04 -26.20 39.02
C LEU A 364 33.50 -25.01 39.86
N ALA A 365 33.57 -25.17 41.18
CA ALA A 365 33.85 -24.20 42.25
C ALA A 365 33.09 -22.85 42.34
N ASP A 366 32.13 -22.82 43.27
CA ASP A 366 31.90 -21.86 44.38
C ASP A 366 32.53 -20.44 44.30
N THR A 367 31.68 -19.41 44.19
CA THR A 367 31.92 -18.03 44.73
C THR A 367 30.59 -17.25 44.83
N PRO A 368 30.46 -16.26 45.74
CA PRO A 368 29.22 -16.02 46.49
C PRO A 368 28.19 -15.10 45.81
N GLU A 369 26.92 -15.39 46.12
CA GLU A 369 25.73 -14.62 45.76
C GLU A 369 25.87 -13.11 46.07
N THR A 370 25.64 -12.28 45.06
CA THR A 370 25.36 -10.85 45.26
C THR A 370 23.91 -10.58 44.84
N ASP A 371 23.05 -10.40 45.84
CA ASP A 371 21.65 -10.04 45.71
C ASP A 371 21.50 -8.64 45.08
N LEU A 372 21.00 -8.58 43.84
CA LEU A 372 20.74 -7.36 43.08
C LEU A 372 19.26 -6.92 43.12
N ARG A 373 18.43 -7.50 43.99
CA ARG A 373 17.00 -7.15 44.08
C ARG A 373 16.70 -6.15 45.21
N ASN A 374 17.26 -4.94 45.16
CA ASN A 374 16.64 -3.69 45.69
C ASN A 374 17.59 -2.50 45.67
N ARG A 375 17.78 -1.85 44.52
CA ARG A 375 18.30 -0.48 44.47
C ARG A 375 17.26 0.47 43.91
N ARG A 376 16.55 1.17 44.80
CA ARG A 376 15.84 2.42 44.44
C ARG A 376 16.90 3.49 44.23
N CYS A 377 17.10 3.92 42.99
CA CYS A 377 17.93 5.05 42.65
C CYS A 377 17.08 6.33 42.72
N PRO A 378 17.37 7.31 43.61
CA PRO A 378 16.67 8.58 43.57
C PRO A 378 17.16 9.37 42.35
N VAL A 379 16.27 9.60 41.38
CA VAL A 379 16.51 10.52 40.27
C VAL A 379 16.04 11.91 40.70
N THR A 380 16.96 12.86 40.77
CA THR A 380 16.63 14.29 40.93
C THR A 380 16.45 14.90 39.55
N VAL A 381 15.22 15.31 39.21
CA VAL A 381 14.94 16.08 38.00
C VAL A 381 14.95 17.57 38.36
N THR A 382 15.85 18.34 37.76
CA THR A 382 15.86 19.81 37.88
C THR A 382 15.13 20.40 36.68
N VAL A 383 13.99 21.06 36.94
CA VAL A 383 13.25 21.83 35.93
C VAL A 383 13.60 23.30 36.09
N THR A 384 14.17 23.90 35.05
CA THR A 384 14.41 25.34 34.99
C THR A 384 13.25 25.98 34.22
N ILE A 385 12.43 26.79 34.91
CA ILE A 385 11.37 27.58 34.28
C ILE A 385 11.92 28.98 34.06
N ASP A 386 12.14 29.35 32.80
CA ASP A 386 12.55 30.70 32.44
C ASP A 386 11.31 31.60 32.46
N THR A 387 11.26 32.54 33.42
CA THR A 387 10.17 33.51 33.58
C THR A 387 10.67 34.89 33.21
N ALA A 388 10.94 35.09 31.92
CA ALA A 388 11.13 36.43 31.36
C ALA A 388 9.78 36.98 30.86
N ALA A 389 8.95 37.45 31.79
CA ALA A 389 7.83 38.33 31.47
C ALA A 389 8.36 39.77 31.31
N GLN A 390 8.24 40.35 30.11
CA GLN A 390 8.35 41.79 29.93
C GLN A 390 7.07 42.48 30.42
N PRO A 391 7.15 43.53 31.27
CA PRO A 391 5.97 44.30 31.64
C PRO A 391 5.60 45.27 30.51
N MET A 392 4.45 45.01 29.86
CA MET A 392 3.78 46.02 29.03
C MET A 392 3.16 47.08 29.94
N SER A 393 3.69 48.30 29.86
CA SER A 393 3.20 49.47 30.59
C SER A 393 1.80 49.87 30.11
N SER A 394 0.91 50.09 31.08
CA SER A 394 -0.35 50.79 30.94
C SER A 394 -0.15 52.22 30.43
N GLU A 395 -0.79 52.58 29.31
CA GLU A 395 -1.26 53.94 29.08
C GLU A 395 -2.63 53.90 28.41
N GLN A 396 -3.64 54.25 29.21
CA GLN A 396 -4.96 54.64 28.74
C GLN A 396 -4.83 55.97 27.99
N LYS A 397 -5.35 56.02 26.76
CA LYS A 397 -5.91 57.27 26.22
C LYS A 397 -7.21 56.96 25.49
N VAL A 398 -8.28 57.11 26.27
CA VAL A 398 -9.62 57.37 25.76
C VAL A 398 -9.58 58.75 25.09
N THR A 399 -10.03 58.84 23.85
CA THR A 399 -10.51 60.10 23.27
C THR A 399 -11.71 59.76 22.41
N GLU A 400 -12.89 59.94 22.98
CA GLU A 400 -14.16 60.04 22.26
C GLU A 400 -14.21 61.38 21.50
N GLN A 401 -14.80 61.35 20.32
CA GLN A 401 -15.76 62.35 19.87
C GLN A 401 -16.98 61.63 19.31
#